data_AF-H8G6X5-F1
#
_entry.id   AF-H8G6X5-F1
#
_cell.length_a   1.000
_cell.length_b   1.000
_cell.length_c   1.000
_cell.angle_alpha   90.00
_cell.angle_beta   90.00
_cell.angle_gamma   90.00
#
_symmetry.space_group_name_H-M   'P 1'
#
loop_
_entity.id
_entity.type
_entity.pdbx_description
1 polymer ?
#
loop_
_entity_poly.entity_id
_entity_poly.type
_entity_poly.pdbx_seq_one_letter_code
_entity_poly.pdbx_strand_id
1 'polypeptide(L)'
;MTEQEPTSAGETRDPERVPLSGDDGKAGRKRVVSGLVAVALLAAAFGGVAGFIGGQVAGLVVAGVVAAPLLLLVLSAARRRMWLEGTTVTVRTWGSRRLDLATVSRMDLLITDVRGTRTVSLLVTGGQRAAIKIDLAVYAGTGGRELGILPLRKLADAVVNNLDAGGLVFSQLLVAQLRSEARGDAAADRPLYRLASAAPSGKLAQRFSMEAVSRFVATLEG
;
A
#
# COMPACT_ATOMS: atom_id res chain seq x y z
N MET A 1 20.76 57.28 2.12
CA MET A 1 20.77 56.20 3.13
C MET A 1 19.78 55.17 2.61
N THR A 2 20.31 54.19 1.91
CA THR A 2 19.54 53.28 1.04
C THR A 2 19.32 51.99 1.81
N GLU A 3 18.16 51.82 2.40
CA GLU A 3 17.76 50.53 2.98
C GLU A 3 17.28 49.63 1.85
N GLN A 4 18.14 48.66 1.51
CA GLN A 4 17.78 47.51 0.70
C GLN A 4 16.95 46.56 1.57
N GLU A 5 15.65 46.43 1.27
CA GLU A 5 14.85 45.28 1.67
C GLU A 5 15.39 44.04 0.92
N PRO A 6 15.90 43.01 1.60
CA PRO A 6 16.09 41.73 0.96
C PRO A 6 14.73 41.04 0.84
N THR A 7 14.14 41.11 -0.36
CA THR A 7 13.11 40.17 -0.81
C THR A 7 13.62 38.75 -0.59
N SER A 8 13.17 38.11 0.49
CA SER A 8 13.42 36.68 0.71
C SER A 8 12.67 35.91 -0.37
N ALA A 9 13.43 35.48 -1.38
CA ALA A 9 13.02 34.59 -2.43
C ALA A 9 12.21 33.42 -1.86
N GLY A 10 11.11 33.09 -2.53
CA GLY A 10 10.20 32.02 -2.16
C GLY A 10 10.94 30.73 -1.86
N GLU A 11 10.93 30.36 -0.58
CA GLU A 11 11.23 29.00 -0.14
C GLU A 11 10.25 28.09 -0.87
N THR A 12 10.74 27.41 -1.89
CA THR A 12 10.02 26.39 -2.62
C THR A 12 9.74 25.32 -1.57
N ARG A 13 8.57 25.38 -0.92
CA ARG A 13 8.11 24.37 0.03
C ARG A 13 8.18 23.05 -0.71
N ASP A 14 9.24 22.29 -0.43
CA ASP A 14 9.43 20.95 -0.97
C ASP A 14 8.13 20.20 -0.64
N PRO A 15 7.37 19.72 -1.64
CA PRO A 15 6.01 19.24 -1.41
C PRO A 15 6.04 18.18 -0.33
N GLU A 16 5.31 18.42 0.77
CA GLU A 16 5.32 17.58 1.97
C GLU A 16 5.05 16.12 1.58
N ARG A 17 6.10 15.29 1.55
CA ARG A 17 6.03 13.89 1.12
C ARG A 17 5.52 13.03 2.26
N VAL A 18 4.28 12.57 2.15
CA VAL A 18 3.66 11.73 3.17
C VAL A 18 3.80 10.26 2.75
N PRO A 19 4.54 9.42 3.49
CA PRO A 19 4.67 8.01 3.13
C PRO A 19 3.31 7.31 3.26
N LEU A 20 2.84 6.72 2.16
CA LEU A 20 1.61 5.90 2.12
C LEU A 20 1.90 4.42 2.40
N SER A 21 3.13 4.12 2.79
CA SER A 21 3.52 2.77 3.21
C SER A 21 3.28 2.70 4.71
N GLY A 22 2.26 1.96 5.15
CA GLY A 22 2.06 1.68 6.57
C GLY A 22 3.21 0.87 7.21
N ASP A 23 4.24 0.49 6.44
CA ASP A 23 5.40 -0.24 6.94
C ASP A 23 6.27 0.62 7.86
N ASP A 24 6.10 0.40 9.18
CA ASP A 24 7.20 0.52 10.13
C ASP A 24 8.41 -0.16 9.50
N GLY A 25 9.50 0.58 9.29
CA GLY A 25 10.71 0.05 8.63
C GLY A 25 11.24 -1.24 9.28
N LYS A 26 10.87 -1.51 10.54
CA LYS A 26 11.14 -2.75 11.28
C LYS A 26 10.40 -3.98 10.71
N ALA A 27 9.13 -3.85 10.36
CA ALA A 27 8.31 -4.93 9.80
C ALA A 27 8.74 -5.25 8.37
N GLY A 28 9.03 -4.22 7.56
CA GLY A 28 9.61 -4.37 6.22
C GLY A 28 10.96 -5.10 6.27
N ARG A 29 11.86 -4.70 7.19
CA ARG A 29 13.15 -5.37 7.36
C ARG A 29 13.00 -6.84 7.75
N LYS A 30 12.09 -7.18 8.67
CA LYS A 30 11.84 -8.57 9.08
C LYS A 30 11.36 -9.43 7.90
N ARG A 31 10.47 -8.89 7.06
CA ARG A 31 9.98 -9.58 5.84
C ARG A 31 11.11 -9.80 4.83
N VAL A 32 11.94 -8.78 4.59
CA VAL A 32 13.10 -8.90 3.70
C VAL A 32 14.08 -9.94 4.22
N VAL A 33 14.42 -9.91 5.52
CA VAL A 33 15.30 -10.91 6.13
C VAL A 33 14.71 -12.31 6.03
N SER A 34 13.43 -12.50 6.35
CA SER A 34 12.77 -13.81 6.21
C SER A 34 12.76 -14.31 4.76
N GLY A 35 12.58 -13.40 3.80
CA GLY A 35 12.67 -13.71 2.38
C GLY A 35 14.07 -14.15 1.99
N LEU A 36 15.10 -13.40 2.38
CA LEU A 36 16.50 -13.76 2.12
C LEU A 36 16.89 -15.12 2.71
N VAL A 37 16.44 -15.41 3.94
CA VAL A 37 16.67 -16.72 4.58
C VAL A 37 15.99 -17.84 3.78
N ALA A 38 14.73 -17.65 3.37
CA ALA A 38 14.01 -18.63 2.56
C ALA A 38 14.71 -18.88 1.21
N VAL A 39 15.21 -17.83 0.56
CA VAL A 39 15.95 -17.95 -0.70
C VAL A 39 17.27 -18.70 -0.48
N ALA A 40 18.01 -18.38 0.59
CA ALA A 40 19.26 -19.06 0.91
C ALA A 40 19.05 -20.56 1.15
N LEU A 41 18.02 -20.93 1.92
CA LEU A 41 17.69 -22.34 2.19
C LEU A 41 17.32 -23.09 0.90
N LEU A 42 16.50 -22.48 0.04
CA LEU A 42 16.07 -23.11 -1.21
C LEU A 42 17.25 -23.28 -2.19
N ALA A 43 18.06 -22.24 -2.34
CA ALA A 43 19.25 -22.28 -3.17
C ALA A 43 20.27 -23.31 -2.67
N ALA A 44 20.48 -23.40 -1.35
CA ALA A 44 21.34 -24.41 -0.73
C ALA A 44 20.79 -25.83 -0.94
N ALA A 45 19.47 -26.04 -0.86
CA ALA A 45 18.86 -27.34 -1.09
C ALA A 45 19.06 -27.83 -2.54
N PHE A 46 18.70 -27.01 -3.52
CA PHE A 46 18.85 -27.36 -4.94
C PHE A 46 20.32 -27.42 -5.37
N GLY A 47 21.14 -26.47 -4.90
CA GLY A 47 22.58 -26.46 -5.16
C GLY A 47 23.32 -27.61 -4.50
N GLY A 48 22.90 -28.03 -3.30
CA GLY A 48 23.47 -29.17 -2.60
C GLY A 48 23.23 -30.49 -3.34
N VAL A 49 21.99 -30.72 -3.80
CA VAL A 49 21.65 -31.93 -4.59
C VAL A 49 22.42 -31.94 -5.92
N ALA A 50 22.44 -30.80 -6.64
CA ALA A 50 23.20 -30.69 -7.88
C ALA A 50 24.71 -30.82 -7.67
N GLY A 51 25.23 -30.30 -6.57
CA GLY A 51 26.65 -30.37 -6.21
C GLY A 51 27.10 -31.77 -5.84
N PHE A 52 26.21 -32.55 -5.20
CA PHE A 52 26.45 -33.95 -4.87
C PHE A 52 26.57 -34.82 -6.14
N ILE A 53 25.77 -34.53 -7.17
CA ILE A 53 25.74 -35.32 -8.41
C ILE A 53 26.79 -34.85 -9.42
N GLY A 54 26.89 -33.53 -9.65
CA GLY A 54 27.70 -32.92 -10.71
C GLY A 54 28.98 -32.22 -10.23
N GLY A 55 29.33 -32.36 -8.96
CA GLY A 55 30.46 -31.67 -8.34
C GLY A 55 30.18 -30.22 -7.99
N GLN A 56 31.13 -29.59 -7.28
CA GLN A 56 30.97 -28.27 -6.66
C GLN A 56 30.52 -27.17 -7.64
N VAL A 57 31.06 -27.17 -8.87
CA VAL A 57 30.72 -26.16 -9.88
C VAL A 57 29.25 -26.27 -10.30
N ALA A 58 28.76 -27.48 -10.55
CA ALA A 58 27.36 -27.70 -10.92
C ALA A 58 26.40 -27.26 -9.80
N GLY A 59 26.76 -27.54 -8.54
CA GLY A 59 25.99 -27.10 -7.38
C GLY A 59 25.88 -25.58 -7.25
N LEU A 60 26.99 -24.87 -7.45
CA LEU A 60 27.01 -23.39 -7.41
C LEU A 60 26.20 -22.76 -8.54
N VAL A 61 26.28 -23.32 -9.76
CA VAL A 61 25.49 -22.82 -10.90
C VAL A 61 23.99 -22.96 -10.62
N VAL A 62 23.55 -24.14 -10.16
CA VAL A 62 22.13 -24.38 -9.84
C VAL A 62 21.65 -23.48 -8.70
N ALA A 63 22.44 -23.36 -7.62
CA ALA A 63 22.12 -22.45 -6.53
C ALA A 63 21.93 -21.01 -7.02
N GLY A 64 22.83 -20.53 -7.87
CA GLY A 64 22.77 -19.19 -8.46
C GLY A 64 21.52 -18.97 -9.32
N VAL A 65 21.20 -19.93 -10.20
CA VAL A 65 20.04 -19.85 -11.10
C VAL A 65 18.71 -19.84 -10.32
N VAL A 66 18.61 -20.58 -9.22
CA VAL A 66 17.42 -20.58 -8.35
C VAL A 66 17.36 -19.34 -7.48
N ALA A 67 18.48 -18.93 -6.89
CA ALA A 67 18.54 -17.79 -5.97
C ALA A 67 18.30 -16.46 -6.69
N ALA A 68 18.86 -16.27 -7.89
CA ALA A 68 18.84 -15.00 -8.60
C ALA A 68 17.42 -14.41 -8.80
N PRO A 69 16.43 -15.12 -9.39
CA PRO A 69 15.09 -14.56 -9.58
C PRO A 69 14.38 -14.28 -8.25
N LEU A 70 14.61 -15.10 -7.23
CA LEU A 70 13.98 -14.91 -5.92
C LEU A 70 14.60 -13.75 -5.14
N LEU A 71 15.92 -13.57 -5.22
CA LEU A 71 16.62 -12.41 -4.66
C LEU A 71 16.14 -11.13 -5.35
N LEU A 72 16.00 -11.13 -6.67
CA LEU A 72 15.44 -10.00 -7.41
C LEU A 72 14.03 -9.66 -6.93
N LEU A 73 13.18 -10.67 -6.70
CA LEU A 73 11.84 -10.46 -6.18
C LEU A 73 11.87 -9.81 -4.78
N VAL A 74 12.65 -10.36 -3.85
CA VAL A 74 12.76 -9.83 -2.48
C VAL A 74 13.31 -8.40 -2.48
N LEU A 75 14.34 -8.12 -3.27
CA LEU A 75 14.94 -6.79 -3.38
C LEU A 75 14.03 -5.79 -4.08
N SER A 76 13.26 -6.23 -5.09
CA SER A 76 12.29 -5.38 -5.77
C SER A 76 11.17 -4.94 -4.83
N ALA A 77 10.66 -5.87 -4.00
CA ALA A 77 9.69 -5.57 -2.97
C ALA A 77 10.26 -4.63 -1.89
N ALA A 78 11.52 -4.85 -1.48
CA ALA A 78 12.22 -4.02 -0.50
C ALA A 78 12.47 -2.58 -0.99
N ARG A 79 12.72 -2.40 -2.29
CA ARG A 79 12.94 -1.08 -2.90
C ARG A 79 11.65 -0.30 -3.18
N ARG A 80 10.48 -0.95 -3.13
CA ARG A 80 9.19 -0.30 -3.39
C ARG A 80 8.92 0.76 -2.33
N ARG A 81 8.91 2.02 -2.73
CA ARG A 81 8.51 3.17 -1.90
C ARG A 81 7.29 3.83 -2.51
N MET A 82 6.34 4.21 -1.66
CA MET A 82 5.13 4.93 -2.06
C MET A 82 4.90 6.12 -1.13
N TRP A 83 4.66 7.27 -1.72
CA TRP A 83 4.36 8.48 -0.99
C TRP A 83 3.33 9.33 -1.75
N LEU A 84 2.64 10.17 -0.99
CA LEU A 84 1.70 11.18 -1.45
C LEU A 84 2.40 12.54 -1.44
N GLU A 85 2.30 13.27 -2.53
CA GLU A 85 2.72 14.67 -2.67
C GLU A 85 1.48 15.48 -3.08
N GLY A 86 0.87 16.18 -2.12
CA GLY A 86 -0.40 16.87 -2.36
C GLY A 86 -1.50 15.87 -2.76
N THR A 87 -1.96 15.94 -4.02
CA THR A 87 -2.91 14.99 -4.62
C THR A 87 -2.25 13.88 -5.41
N THR A 88 -0.93 13.94 -5.65
CA THR A 88 -0.22 13.00 -6.52
C THR A 88 0.39 11.85 -5.72
N VAL A 89 0.00 10.63 -6.04
CA VAL A 89 0.62 9.42 -5.51
C VAL A 89 1.79 9.03 -6.41
N THR A 90 2.98 8.98 -5.83
CA THR A 90 4.19 8.50 -6.51
C THR A 90 4.60 7.14 -5.96
N VAL A 91 4.75 6.17 -6.87
CA VAL A 91 5.29 4.85 -6.58
C VAL A 91 6.64 4.71 -7.25
N ARG A 92 7.68 4.46 -6.46
CA ARG A 92 9.03 4.17 -6.94
C ARG A 92 9.37 2.71 -6.67
N THR A 93 9.63 1.96 -7.73
CA THR A 93 10.19 0.61 -7.66
C THR A 93 11.53 0.63 -8.39
N TRP A 94 11.57 0.21 -9.65
CA TRP A 94 12.71 0.43 -10.56
C TRP A 94 12.50 1.66 -11.45
N GLY A 95 11.25 2.00 -11.75
CA GLY A 95 10.85 3.30 -12.30
C GLY A 95 10.01 4.08 -11.28
N SER A 96 9.74 5.35 -11.58
CA SER A 96 8.73 6.15 -10.88
C SER A 96 7.45 6.21 -11.71
N ARG A 97 6.33 5.87 -11.08
CA ARG A 97 4.99 6.12 -11.63
C ARG A 97 4.30 7.16 -10.75
N ARG A 98 3.74 8.19 -11.37
CA ARG A 98 2.98 9.25 -10.71
C ARG A 98 1.54 9.17 -11.18
N LEU A 99 0.61 9.31 -10.25
CA LEU A 99 -0.82 9.34 -10.54
C LEU A 99 -1.46 10.39 -9.65
N ASP A 100 -2.11 11.38 -10.27
CA ASP A 100 -2.82 12.42 -9.55
C ASP A 100 -4.22 11.95 -9.18
N LEU A 101 -4.50 11.86 -7.87
CA LEU A 101 -5.77 11.39 -7.32
C LEU A 101 -6.95 12.26 -7.71
N ALA A 102 -6.74 13.55 -8.03
CA ALA A 102 -7.81 14.46 -8.43
C ALA A 102 -8.35 14.18 -9.83
N THR A 103 -7.53 13.60 -10.72
CA THR A 103 -7.84 13.42 -12.15
C THR A 103 -8.01 11.96 -12.55
N VAL A 104 -8.06 11.04 -11.59
CA VAL A 104 -8.17 9.61 -11.89
C VAL A 104 -9.55 9.26 -12.42
N SER A 105 -9.58 8.32 -13.36
CA SER A 105 -10.81 7.90 -14.02
C SER A 105 -11.63 6.92 -13.19
N ARG A 106 -10.99 6.16 -12.29
CA ARG A 106 -11.67 5.16 -11.46
C ARG A 106 -10.95 4.91 -10.15
N MET A 107 -11.74 4.89 -9.07
CA MET A 107 -11.33 4.43 -7.75
C MET A 107 -12.24 3.27 -7.34
N ASP A 108 -11.62 2.20 -6.86
CA ASP A 108 -12.32 1.04 -6.30
C ASP A 108 -11.67 0.64 -4.98
N LEU A 109 -12.43 0.06 -4.08
CA LEU A 109 -11.86 -0.56 -2.89
C LEU A 109 -11.55 -2.03 -3.19
N LEU A 110 -10.33 -2.47 -2.91
CA LEU A 110 -9.88 -3.83 -3.10
C LEU A 110 -9.70 -4.49 -1.74
N ILE A 111 -10.44 -5.56 -1.49
CA ILE A 111 -10.25 -6.42 -0.32
C ILE A 111 -9.59 -7.70 -0.79
N THR A 112 -8.41 -8.01 -0.22
CA THR A 112 -7.64 -9.21 -0.53
C THR A 112 -7.60 -10.08 0.71
N ASP A 113 -7.98 -11.36 0.62
CA ASP A 113 -7.88 -12.31 1.73
C ASP A 113 -6.83 -13.38 1.39
N VAL A 114 -5.73 -13.40 2.15
CA VAL A 114 -4.65 -14.38 1.99
C VAL A 114 -4.36 -15.00 3.35
N ARG A 115 -4.65 -16.31 3.48
CA ARG A 115 -4.38 -17.10 4.70
C ARG A 115 -4.97 -16.46 5.98
N GLY A 116 -6.19 -15.91 5.88
CA GLY A 116 -6.86 -15.26 7.01
C GLY A 116 -6.36 -13.84 7.32
N THR A 117 -5.46 -13.30 6.50
CA THR A 117 -5.07 -11.89 6.53
C THR A 117 -5.86 -11.14 5.47
N ARG A 118 -6.71 -10.21 5.91
CA ARG A 118 -7.53 -9.36 5.04
C ARG A 118 -6.91 -7.98 4.88
N THR A 119 -6.51 -7.65 3.67
CA THR A 119 -5.98 -6.33 3.32
C THR A 119 -7.05 -5.51 2.63
N VAL A 120 -7.35 -4.34 3.18
CA VAL A 120 -8.19 -3.32 2.56
C VAL A 120 -7.29 -2.29 1.88
N SER A 121 -7.48 -2.11 0.58
CA SER A 121 -6.66 -1.21 -0.23
C SER A 121 -7.54 -0.33 -1.11
N LEU A 122 -7.16 0.92 -1.29
CA LEU A 122 -7.70 1.76 -2.34
C LEU A 122 -6.96 1.48 -3.65
N LEU A 123 -7.70 1.03 -4.65
CA LEU A 123 -7.18 0.79 -5.99
C LEU A 123 -7.56 1.96 -6.89
N VAL A 124 -6.55 2.70 -7.30
CA VAL A 124 -6.69 3.91 -8.10
C VAL A 124 -6.22 3.61 -9.51
N THR A 125 -7.05 3.86 -10.52
CA THR A 125 -6.75 3.59 -11.92
C THR A 125 -6.82 4.88 -12.73
N GLY A 126 -5.71 5.23 -13.39
CA GLY A 126 -5.64 6.37 -14.30
C GLY A 126 -5.11 5.99 -15.69
N GLY A 127 -5.70 6.60 -16.72
CA GLY A 127 -5.27 6.46 -18.12
C GLY A 127 -5.15 5.01 -18.60
N GLN A 128 -4.42 4.79 -19.70
CA GLN A 128 -4.45 3.49 -20.39
C GLN A 128 -3.80 2.32 -19.62
N ARG A 129 -2.88 2.53 -18.66
CA ARG A 129 -2.15 1.41 -18.00
C ARG A 129 -1.68 1.64 -16.56
N ALA A 130 -2.04 2.75 -15.89
CA ALA A 130 -1.53 3.04 -14.56
C ALA A 130 -2.57 2.71 -13.47
N ALA A 131 -2.44 1.55 -12.83
CA ALA A 131 -3.16 1.22 -11.61
C ALA A 131 -2.21 1.24 -10.40
N ILE A 132 -2.61 1.92 -9.34
CA ILE A 132 -1.87 2.02 -8.08
C ILE A 132 -2.75 1.48 -6.96
N LYS A 133 -2.25 0.44 -6.26
CA LYS A 133 -2.85 -0.11 -5.04
C LYS A 133 -2.22 0.56 -3.83
N ILE A 134 -3.02 1.25 -3.04
CA ILE A 134 -2.65 1.91 -1.78
C ILE A 134 -3.26 1.12 -0.64
N ASP A 135 -2.45 0.58 0.27
CA ASP A 135 -2.96 -0.25 1.36
C ASP A 135 -3.41 0.65 2.52
N LEU A 136 -4.70 0.57 2.85
CA LEU A 136 -5.32 1.37 3.93
C LEU A 136 -5.26 0.63 5.26
N ALA A 137 -5.48 -0.69 5.25
CA ALA A 137 -5.43 -1.50 6.45
C ALA A 137 -5.15 -2.97 6.13
N VAL A 138 -4.54 -3.68 7.08
CA VAL A 138 -4.27 -5.12 7.05
C VAL A 138 -4.73 -5.71 8.37
N TYR A 139 -5.77 -6.54 8.33
CA TYR A 139 -6.34 -7.21 9.49
C TYR A 139 -6.03 -8.69 9.48
N ALA A 140 -5.74 -9.26 10.66
CA ALA A 140 -5.57 -10.68 10.88
C ALA A 140 -6.32 -11.04 12.18
N GLY A 141 -7.45 -11.74 12.05
CA GLY A 141 -8.38 -11.94 13.16
C GLY A 141 -8.98 -10.62 13.63
N THR A 142 -9.00 -10.37 14.94
CA THR A 142 -9.55 -9.15 15.56
C THR A 142 -8.55 -8.00 15.69
N GLY A 143 -7.32 -8.21 15.23
CA GLY A 143 -6.25 -7.22 15.25
C GLY A 143 -5.78 -6.87 13.84
N GLY A 144 -4.96 -5.83 13.73
CA GLY A 144 -4.41 -5.43 12.45
C GLY A 144 -3.52 -4.23 12.54
N ARG A 145 -3.01 -3.83 11.38
CA ARG A 145 -2.37 -2.54 11.16
C ARG A 145 -3.22 -1.72 10.23
N GLU A 146 -3.47 -0.48 10.62
CA GLU A 146 -4.09 0.54 9.78
C GLU A 146 -3.05 1.56 9.33
N LEU A 147 -3.35 2.27 8.25
CA LEU A 147 -2.61 3.43 7.83
C LEU A 147 -2.78 4.51 8.89
N GLY A 148 -1.67 5.14 9.31
CA GLY A 148 -1.71 6.14 10.39
C GLY A 148 -2.59 7.35 10.07
N ILE A 149 -2.98 8.07 11.12
CA ILE A 149 -3.89 9.24 11.08
C ILE A 149 -3.47 10.28 10.04
N LEU A 150 -2.19 10.68 9.99
CA LEU A 150 -1.72 11.72 9.07
C LEU A 150 -1.81 11.30 7.59
N PRO A 151 -1.24 10.17 7.17
CA PRO A 151 -1.44 9.67 5.79
C PRO A 151 -2.90 9.46 5.42
N LEU A 152 -3.73 8.95 6.34
CA LEU A 152 -5.15 8.70 6.09
C LEU A 152 -5.93 10.02 5.90
N ARG A 153 -5.64 11.05 6.70
CA ARG A 153 -6.20 12.41 6.53
C ARG A 153 -5.83 13.01 5.18
N LYS A 154 -4.53 13.02 4.86
CA LYS A 154 -4.04 13.59 3.59
C LYS A 154 -4.62 12.85 2.39
N LEU A 155 -4.84 11.54 2.50
CA LEU A 155 -5.48 10.76 1.45
C LEU A 155 -6.98 11.09 1.33
N ALA A 156 -7.70 11.29 2.44
CA ALA A 156 -9.09 11.74 2.43
C ALA A 156 -9.25 13.12 1.77
N ASP A 157 -8.34 14.05 2.07
CA ASP A 157 -8.28 15.39 1.47
C ASP A 157 -7.92 15.32 -0.02
N ALA A 158 -7.04 14.40 -0.41
CA ALA A 158 -6.61 14.27 -1.81
C ALA A 158 -7.70 13.68 -2.71
N VAL A 159 -8.54 12.77 -2.20
CA VAL A 159 -9.59 12.14 -3.01
C VAL A 159 -10.88 12.95 -3.06
N VAL A 160 -11.17 13.84 -2.11
CA VAL A 160 -12.46 14.55 -2.02
C VAL A 160 -12.78 15.36 -3.27
N ASN A 161 -11.76 15.90 -3.95
CA ASN A 161 -11.91 16.74 -5.13
C ASN A 161 -12.10 15.95 -6.44
N ASN A 162 -12.02 14.61 -6.40
CA ASN A 162 -12.25 13.79 -7.58
C ASN A 162 -13.74 13.42 -7.71
N LEU A 163 -14.47 14.20 -8.50
CA LEU A 163 -15.90 13.97 -8.73
C LEU A 163 -16.17 12.78 -9.65
N ASP A 164 -15.31 12.55 -10.65
CA ASP A 164 -15.50 11.54 -11.68
C ASP A 164 -15.36 10.10 -11.15
N ALA A 165 -14.50 9.88 -10.16
CA ALA A 165 -14.23 8.57 -9.57
C ALA A 165 -14.90 8.37 -8.20
N GLY A 166 -15.87 9.20 -7.84
CA GLY A 166 -16.64 9.05 -6.60
C GLY A 166 -15.86 9.40 -5.33
N GLY A 167 -14.90 10.31 -5.45
CA GLY A 167 -13.97 10.69 -4.38
C GLY A 167 -14.62 11.17 -3.09
N LEU A 168 -15.82 11.77 -3.15
CA LEU A 168 -16.57 12.17 -1.96
C LEU A 168 -16.91 10.98 -1.04
N VAL A 169 -17.39 9.87 -1.59
CA VAL A 169 -17.78 8.69 -0.80
C VAL A 169 -16.56 8.00 -0.20
N PHE A 170 -15.46 7.91 -0.96
CA PHE A 170 -14.20 7.41 -0.43
C PHE A 170 -13.67 8.33 0.68
N SER A 171 -13.74 9.66 0.50
CA SER A 171 -13.37 10.63 1.54
C SER A 171 -14.21 10.46 2.80
N GLN A 172 -15.53 10.30 2.68
CA GLN A 172 -16.44 10.02 3.80
C GLN A 172 -16.06 8.75 4.56
N LEU A 173 -15.77 7.64 3.85
CA LEU A 173 -15.31 6.40 4.48
C LEU A 173 -14.02 6.61 5.29
N LEU A 174 -13.05 7.34 4.71
CA LEU A 174 -11.76 7.60 5.36
C LEU A 174 -11.90 8.56 6.55
N VAL A 175 -12.76 9.57 6.45
CA VAL A 175 -13.08 10.48 7.55
C VAL A 175 -13.83 9.75 8.67
N ALA A 176 -14.75 8.85 8.34
CA ALA A 176 -15.43 8.01 9.32
C ALA A 176 -14.44 7.12 10.07
N GLN A 177 -13.47 6.53 9.36
CA GLN A 177 -12.37 5.77 9.96
C GLN A 177 -11.54 6.66 10.90
N LEU A 178 -11.10 7.83 10.45
CA LEU A 178 -10.34 8.78 11.28
C LEU A 178 -11.09 9.20 12.54
N ARG A 179 -12.40 9.44 12.43
CA ARG A 179 -13.25 9.79 13.57
C ARG A 179 -13.37 8.64 14.57
N SER A 180 -13.51 7.41 14.08
CA SER A 180 -13.55 6.20 14.91
C SER A 180 -12.21 5.95 15.62
N GLU A 181 -11.09 6.11 14.91
CA GLU A 181 -9.75 6.02 15.50
C GLU A 181 -9.50 7.12 16.55
N ALA A 182 -9.91 8.36 16.27
CA ALA A 182 -9.80 9.47 17.22
C ALA A 182 -10.65 9.28 18.48
N ARG A 183 -11.76 8.55 18.38
CA ARG A 183 -12.59 8.14 19.53
C ARG A 183 -11.96 7.01 20.35
N GLY A 184 -10.93 6.34 19.82
CA GLY A 184 -10.31 5.19 20.47
C GLY A 184 -11.11 3.90 20.32
N ASP A 185 -12.00 3.82 19.33
CA ASP A 185 -12.78 2.62 19.07
C ASP A 185 -11.85 1.42 18.80
N ALA A 186 -12.27 0.24 19.27
CA ALA A 186 -11.59 -1.02 18.99
C ALA A 186 -11.60 -1.31 17.49
N ALA A 187 -10.61 -2.06 16.99
CA ALA A 187 -10.50 -2.38 15.57
C ALA A 187 -11.79 -2.96 15.00
N ALA A 188 -12.50 -3.80 15.75
CA ALA A 188 -13.76 -4.42 15.36
C ALA A 188 -14.89 -3.42 15.02
N ASP A 189 -14.86 -2.25 15.64
CA ASP A 189 -15.87 -1.21 15.49
C ASP A 189 -15.53 -0.19 14.40
N ARG A 190 -14.31 -0.24 13.89
CA ARG A 190 -13.83 0.71 12.88
C ARG A 190 -14.45 0.42 11.50
N PRO A 191 -14.86 1.46 10.76
CA PRO A 191 -15.46 1.32 9.43
C PRO A 191 -14.70 0.41 8.46
N LEU A 192 -13.38 0.52 8.38
CA LEU A 192 -12.56 -0.31 7.48
C LEU A 192 -12.57 -1.79 7.87
N TYR A 193 -12.61 -2.11 9.18
CA TYR A 193 -12.70 -3.48 9.65
C TYR A 193 -14.08 -4.06 9.39
N ARG A 194 -15.14 -3.30 9.65
CA ARG A 194 -16.52 -3.72 9.36
C ARG A 194 -16.70 -4.02 7.87
N LEU A 195 -16.13 -3.19 7.01
CA LEU A 195 -16.13 -3.41 5.56
C LEU A 195 -15.32 -4.66 5.16
N ALA A 196 -14.16 -4.87 5.76
CA ALA A 196 -13.35 -6.09 5.57
C ALA A 196 -14.07 -7.36 6.06
N SER A 197 -14.87 -7.24 7.11
CA SER A 197 -15.60 -8.35 7.73
C SER A 197 -16.84 -8.74 6.93
N ALA A 198 -17.55 -7.75 6.37
CA ALA A 198 -18.71 -7.93 5.52
C ALA A 198 -18.37 -8.50 4.13
N ALA A 199 -17.10 -8.43 3.70
CA ALA A 199 -16.66 -9.00 2.45
C ALA A 199 -16.66 -10.55 2.50
N PRO A 200 -17.22 -11.22 1.47
CA PRO A 200 -17.19 -12.68 1.35
C PRO A 200 -15.79 -13.26 1.53
N SER A 201 -15.65 -14.22 2.46
CA SER A 201 -14.40 -14.95 2.67
C SER A 201 -14.13 -15.95 1.54
N GLY A 202 -12.86 -16.18 1.22
CA GLY A 202 -12.43 -17.24 0.29
C GLY A 202 -12.19 -16.81 -1.16
N LYS A 203 -12.47 -15.54 -1.52
CA LYS A 203 -11.98 -14.95 -2.78
C LYS A 203 -10.65 -14.26 -2.54
N LEU A 204 -9.64 -14.60 -3.36
CA LEU A 204 -8.29 -14.03 -3.26
C LEU A 204 -8.29 -12.49 -3.36
N ALA A 205 -9.16 -11.93 -4.20
CA ALA A 205 -9.30 -10.50 -4.36
C ALA A 205 -10.73 -10.13 -4.77
N GLN A 206 -11.33 -9.17 -4.07
CA GLN A 206 -12.64 -8.64 -4.36
C GLN A 206 -12.60 -7.13 -4.50
N ARG A 207 -13.09 -6.66 -5.64
CA ARG A 207 -13.23 -5.24 -5.94
C ARG A 207 -14.63 -4.79 -5.56
N PHE A 208 -14.72 -3.77 -4.73
CA PHE A 208 -15.94 -3.07 -4.38
C PHE A 208 -15.98 -1.79 -5.19
N SER A 209 -16.98 -1.69 -6.07
CA SER A 209 -17.26 -0.49 -6.84
C SER A 209 -17.72 0.63 -5.93
N MET A 210 -17.67 1.85 -6.45
CA MET A 210 -18.23 3.06 -5.83
C MET A 210 -19.64 2.83 -5.24
N GLU A 211 -20.54 2.17 -5.98
CA GLU A 211 -21.91 1.90 -5.51
C GLU A 211 -21.95 1.04 -4.24
N ALA A 212 -21.09 0.03 -4.14
CA ALA A 212 -21.02 -0.83 -2.97
C ALA A 212 -20.46 -0.07 -1.75
N VAL A 213 -19.47 0.79 -1.98
CA VAL A 213 -18.91 1.66 -0.93
C VAL A 213 -19.95 2.69 -0.48
N SER A 214 -20.67 3.31 -1.40
CA SER A 214 -21.74 4.28 -1.10
C SER A 214 -22.83 3.67 -0.24
N ARG A 215 -23.28 2.44 -0.56
CA ARG A 215 -24.26 1.72 0.26
C ARG A 215 -23.74 1.46 1.67
N PHE A 216 -22.46 1.09 1.80
CA PHE A 216 -21.85 0.88 3.11
C PHE A 216 -21.74 2.18 3.91
N VAL A 217 -21.28 3.27 3.30
CA VAL A 217 -21.18 4.58 3.98
C VAL A 217 -22.54 5.07 4.46
N ALA A 218 -23.60 4.87 3.67
CA ALA A 218 -24.96 5.21 4.09
C ALA A 218 -25.41 4.47 5.36
N THR A 219 -24.91 3.25 5.62
CA THR A 219 -25.17 2.50 6.86
C THR A 219 -24.37 2.99 8.07
N LEU A 220 -23.36 3.86 7.86
CA LEU A 220 -22.58 4.46 8.94
C LEU A 220 -23.16 5.79 9.43
N GLU A 221 -23.97 6.45 8.61
CA GLU A 221 -24.59 7.75 8.90
C GLU A 221 -26.00 7.65 9.52
N GLY A 222 -26.63 6.46 9.44
CA GLY A 222 -27.91 6.16 10.09
C GLY A 222 -27.72 5.57 11.48
#